data_AF-A0A2G2M689-F1
#
_entry.id   AF-A0A2G2M689-F1
#
_cell.length_a   1.000
_cell.length_b   1.000
_cell.length_c   1.000
_cell.angle_alpha   90.00
_cell.angle_beta   90.00
_cell.angle_gamma   90.00
#
_symmetry.space_group_name_H-M   'P 1'
#
loop_
_entity.id
_entity.type
_entity.pdbx_description
1 polymer ?
#
loop_
_entity_poly.entity_id
_entity_poly.type
_entity_poly.pdbx_seq_one_letter_code
_entity_poly.pdbx_strand_id
1 'polypeptide(L)'
;MKSFFYVLCLLAMLITFYIGLQSKLYFLTLFAVSPYLGLLYILYIAKSTTALMTAKVVTVFLVVVGLYFLLDTTYMERQLGVKFSFLFIPLWQCTMLLVTGLVVYFSNKKKRHTH
;
A
#
# COMPACT_ATOMS: atom_id res chain seq x y z
N MET A 1 17.36 4.70 -7.41
CA MET A 1 15.93 5.05 -7.64
C MET A 1 15.01 4.41 -6.59
N LYS A 2 15.08 4.82 -5.31
CA LYS A 2 14.00 4.53 -4.34
C LYS A 2 12.94 5.65 -4.32
N SER A 3 13.38 6.87 -4.61
CA SER A 3 12.58 8.10 -4.55
C SER A 3 11.29 8.04 -5.37
N PHE A 4 11.31 7.44 -6.57
CA PHE A 4 10.11 7.26 -7.39
C PHE A 4 9.00 6.46 -6.67
N PHE A 5 9.37 5.35 -6.00
CA PHE A 5 8.40 4.51 -5.30
C PHE A 5 7.85 5.17 -4.04
N TYR A 6 8.66 5.97 -3.35
CA TYR A 6 8.19 6.80 -2.24
C TYR A 6 7.16 7.83 -2.71
N VAL A 7 7.44 8.53 -3.82
CA VAL A 7 6.51 9.49 -4.43
C VAL A 7 5.21 8.80 -4.84
N LEU A 8 5.30 7.60 -5.42
CA LEU A 8 4.13 6.81 -5.81
C LEU A 8 3.22 6.49 -4.60
N CYS A 9 3.81 6.05 -3.47
CA CYS A 9 3.05 5.82 -2.23
C CYS A 9 2.41 7.11 -1.70
N LEU A 10 3.14 8.23 -1.69
CA LEU A 10 2.61 9.52 -1.22
C LEU A 10 1.44 10.02 -2.09
N LEU A 11 1.54 9.88 -3.40
CA LEU A 11 0.44 10.21 -4.31
C LEU A 11 -0.78 9.34 -4.05
N ALA A 12 -0.60 8.02 -3.89
CA ALA A 12 -1.69 7.11 -3.58
C ALA A 12 -2.37 7.43 -2.23
N MET A 13 -1.58 7.82 -1.21
CA MET A 13 -2.10 8.30 0.06
C MET A 13 -2.96 9.55 -0.11
N LEU A 14 -2.45 10.56 -0.83
CA LEU A 14 -3.18 11.82 -1.04
C LEU A 14 -4.49 11.61 -1.79
N ILE A 15 -4.48 10.78 -2.83
CA ILE A 15 -5.69 10.43 -3.59
C ILE A 15 -6.70 9.71 -2.68
N THR A 16 -6.25 8.71 -1.92
CA THR A 16 -7.11 7.94 -1.01
C THR A 16 -7.70 8.83 0.08
N PHE A 17 -6.88 9.72 0.64
CA PHE A 17 -7.29 10.69 1.64
C PHE A 17 -8.33 11.67 1.10
N TYR A 18 -8.10 12.23 -0.10
CA TYR A 18 -9.03 13.14 -0.75
C TYR A 18 -10.39 12.50 -1.01
N ILE A 19 -10.43 11.30 -1.59
CA ILE A 19 -11.68 10.57 -1.87
C ILE A 19 -12.41 10.22 -0.56
N GLY A 20 -11.66 9.85 0.48
CA GLY A 20 -12.21 9.53 1.79
C GLY A 20 -12.86 10.72 2.49
N LEU A 21 -12.24 11.91 2.38
CA LEU A 21 -12.81 13.17 2.87
C LEU A 21 -14.10 13.53 2.12
N GLN A 22 -14.11 13.42 0.79
CA GLN A 22 -15.32 13.67 -0.02
C GLN A 22 -16.47 12.73 0.36
N SER A 23 -16.15 11.47 0.68
CA SER A 23 -17.12 10.45 1.06
C SER A 23 -17.58 10.55 2.53
N LYS A 24 -17.04 11.49 3.33
CA LYS A 24 -17.27 11.63 4.78
C LYS A 24 -16.96 10.37 5.60
N LEU A 25 -16.04 9.51 5.12
CA LEU A 25 -15.67 8.24 5.75
C LEU A 25 -14.39 8.36 6.58
N TYR A 26 -14.31 9.32 7.51
CA TYR A 26 -13.05 9.71 8.17
C TYR A 26 -12.26 8.54 8.79
N PHE A 27 -12.90 7.70 9.60
CA PHE A 27 -12.24 6.55 10.23
C PHE A 27 -11.75 5.52 9.21
N LEU A 28 -12.59 5.19 8.23
CA LEU A 28 -12.21 4.24 7.17
C LEU A 28 -11.15 4.82 6.24
N THR A 29 -11.09 6.14 6.08
CA THR A 29 -10.05 6.83 5.32
C THR A 29 -8.69 6.65 5.97
N LEU A 30 -8.59 6.85 7.29
CA LEU A 30 -7.35 6.61 8.02
C LEU A 30 -6.90 5.15 7.90
N PHE A 31 -7.85 4.22 7.98
CA PHE A 31 -7.57 2.81 7.76
C PHE A 31 -7.10 2.52 6.33
N ALA A 32 -7.73 3.13 5.31
CA ALA A 32 -7.36 2.98 3.90
C ALA A 32 -6.02 3.61 3.52
N VAL A 33 -5.56 4.61 4.28
CA VAL A 33 -4.24 5.23 4.09
C VAL A 33 -3.12 4.39 4.72
N SER A 34 -3.42 3.60 5.76
CA SER A 34 -2.44 2.82 6.51
C SER A 34 -1.58 1.84 5.70
N PRO A 35 -2.07 1.15 4.65
CA PRO A 35 -1.24 0.25 3.86
C PRO A 35 -0.11 0.98 3.12
N TYR A 36 -0.36 2.20 2.65
CA TYR A 36 0.67 2.99 1.98
C TYR A 36 1.76 3.45 2.94
N LEU A 37 1.43 3.78 4.19
CA LEU A 37 2.43 3.99 5.25
C LEU A 37 3.26 2.73 5.49
N GLY A 38 2.63 1.56 5.49
CA GLY A 38 3.32 0.27 5.54
C GLY A 38 4.29 0.05 4.38
N LEU A 39 3.89 0.43 3.15
CA LEU A 39 4.78 0.35 1.98
C LEU A 39 5.99 1.27 2.10
N LEU A 40 5.80 2.51 2.57
CA LEU A 40 6.89 3.45 2.84
C LEU A 40 7.89 2.82 3.84
N TYR A 41 7.38 2.20 4.91
CA TYR A 41 8.22 1.53 5.90
C TYR A 41 8.97 0.33 5.31
N ILE A 42 8.32 -0.52 4.50
CA ILE A 42 8.96 -1.67 3.85
C ILE A 42 10.09 -1.22 2.89
N LEU A 43 9.85 -0.18 2.07
CA LEU A 43 10.85 0.39 1.17
C LEU A 43 12.07 0.95 1.93
N TYR A 44 11.84 1.50 3.13
CA TYR A 44 12.86 2.02 4.02
C TYR A 44 13.74 0.90 4.59
N ILE A 45 13.14 -0.16 5.14
CA ILE A 45 13.89 -1.26 5.78
C ILE A 45 14.52 -2.24 4.78
N ALA A 46 14.13 -2.23 3.50
CA ALA A 46 14.69 -3.12 2.48
C ALA A 46 16.17 -2.79 2.15
N LYS A 47 17.09 -3.71 2.52
CA LYS A 47 18.56 -3.57 2.37
C LYS A 47 19.20 -4.56 1.40
N SER A 48 18.61 -5.75 1.23
CA SER A 48 19.05 -6.72 0.21
C SER A 48 18.47 -6.35 -1.17
N THR A 49 19.15 -6.78 -2.25
CA THR A 49 18.67 -6.58 -3.63
C THR A 49 17.31 -7.25 -3.84
N THR A 50 17.16 -8.48 -3.36
CA THR A 50 15.88 -9.22 -3.39
C THR A 50 14.80 -8.50 -2.60
N ALA A 51 15.05 -8.09 -1.35
CA ALA A 51 14.06 -7.35 -0.56
C ALA A 51 13.64 -6.04 -1.24
N LEU A 52 14.60 -5.33 -1.85
CA LEU A 52 14.31 -4.09 -2.54
C LEU A 52 13.45 -4.32 -3.78
N MET A 53 13.72 -5.38 -4.54
CA MET A 53 12.93 -5.74 -5.72
C MET A 53 11.51 -6.14 -5.31
N THR A 54 11.35 -7.00 -4.29
CA THR A 54 10.05 -7.37 -3.73
C THR A 54 9.27 -6.14 -3.27
N ALA A 55 9.89 -5.25 -2.49
CA ALA A 55 9.26 -4.03 -2.00
C ALA A 55 8.75 -3.14 -3.15
N LYS A 56 9.54 -2.99 -4.22
CA LYS A 56 9.16 -2.20 -5.40
C LYS A 56 7.99 -2.81 -6.17
N VAL A 57 8.03 -4.11 -6.45
CA VAL A 57 6.96 -4.82 -7.17
C VAL A 57 5.66 -4.73 -6.38
N VAL A 58 5.71 -5.01 -5.08
CA VAL A 58 4.54 -4.92 -4.20
C VAL A 58 4.03 -3.48 -4.11
N THR A 59 4.91 -2.48 -4.09
CA THR A 59 4.50 -1.06 -4.11
C THR A 59 3.67 -0.74 -5.35
N VAL A 60 4.17 -1.08 -6.55
CA VAL A 60 3.42 -0.82 -7.79
C VAL A 60 2.11 -1.58 -7.79
N PHE A 61 2.14 -2.86 -7.42
CA PHE A 61 0.95 -3.71 -7.42
C PHE A 61 -0.14 -3.18 -6.48
N LEU A 62 0.20 -2.92 -5.21
CA LEU A 62 -0.76 -2.45 -4.22
C LEU A 62 -1.28 -1.05 -4.50
N VAL A 63 -0.45 -0.14 -5.05
CA VAL A 63 -0.89 1.20 -5.44
C VAL A 63 -1.85 1.11 -6.62
N VAL A 64 -1.49 0.40 -7.69
CA VAL A 64 -2.32 0.29 -8.89
C VAL A 64 -3.65 -0.38 -8.57
N VAL A 65 -3.62 -1.53 -7.88
CA VAL A 65 -4.84 -2.27 -7.51
C VAL A 65 -5.68 -1.45 -6.52
N GLY A 66 -5.05 -0.85 -5.51
CA GLY A 66 -5.73 -0.04 -4.51
C GLY A 66 -6.47 1.14 -5.12
N LEU A 67 -5.80 1.93 -5.96
CA LEU A 67 -6.40 3.08 -6.63
C LEU A 67 -7.44 2.66 -7.67
N TYR A 68 -7.21 1.59 -8.43
CA TYR A 68 -8.17 1.11 -9.43
C TYR A 68 -9.54 0.83 -8.79
N PHE A 69 -9.58 0.02 -7.74
CA PHE A 69 -10.84 -0.31 -7.08
C PHE A 69 -11.45 0.87 -6.34
N LEU A 70 -10.61 1.74 -5.76
CA LEU A 70 -11.09 2.96 -5.10
C LEU A 70 -11.78 3.90 -6.10
N LEU A 71 -11.16 4.14 -7.26
CA LEU A 71 -11.72 4.99 -8.31
C LEU A 71 -12.96 4.35 -8.93
N ASP A 72 -12.91 3.06 -9.28
CA ASP A 72 -14.04 2.34 -9.86
C ASP A 72 -15.30 2.45 -8.98
N THR A 73 -15.15 2.20 -7.67
CA THR A 73 -16.28 2.28 -6.75
C THR A 73 -16.75 3.71 -6.45
N THR A 74 -15.87 4.71 -6.61
CA THR A 74 -16.22 6.12 -6.42
C THR A 74 -16.98 6.69 -7.63
N TYR A 75 -16.58 6.33 -8.85
CA TYR A 75 -17.17 6.88 -10.08
C TYR A 75 -18.38 6.10 -10.60
N MET A 76 -18.54 4.82 -10.23
CA MET A 76 -19.69 4.00 -10.64
C MET A 76 -20.93 4.18 -9.72
N GLU A 77 -20.97 5.19 -8.85
CA GLU A 77 -22.08 5.52 -7.93
C GLU A 77 -22.65 4.35 -7.09
N ARG A 78 -21.85 3.30 -6.86
CA ARG A 78 -22.27 2.22 -5.97
C ARG A 78 -22.06 2.67 -4.53
N GLN A 79 -23.07 3.32 -3.92
CA GLN A 79 -22.99 3.82 -2.53
C GLN A 79 -22.59 2.71 -1.51
N LEU A 80 -23.04 1.48 -1.73
CA LEU A 80 -22.61 0.30 -0.97
C LEU A 80 -21.16 -0.13 -1.30
N GLY A 81 -20.74 0.06 -2.55
CA GLY A 81 -19.39 -0.22 -3.03
C GLY A 81 -18.32 0.66 -2.42
N VAL A 82 -18.59 1.95 -2.18
CA VAL A 82 -17.59 2.87 -1.59
C VAL A 82 -17.21 2.44 -0.17
N LYS A 83 -18.19 2.19 0.72
CA LYS A 83 -17.91 1.74 2.09
C LYS A 83 -17.21 0.38 2.11
N PHE A 84 -17.59 -0.52 1.20
CA PHE A 84 -16.95 -1.82 1.05
C PHE A 84 -15.48 -1.68 0.60
N SER A 85 -15.22 -0.84 -0.40
CA SER A 85 -13.86 -0.54 -0.89
C SER A 85 -12.96 0.02 0.20
N PHE A 86 -13.46 0.96 1.00
CA PHE A 86 -12.69 1.57 2.10
C PHE A 86 -12.42 0.62 3.29
N LEU A 87 -13.03 -0.57 3.32
CA LEU A 87 -12.80 -1.58 4.35
C LEU A 87 -12.03 -2.79 3.82
N PHE A 88 -12.51 -3.40 2.73
CA PHE A 88 -11.99 -4.67 2.23
C PHE A 88 -10.69 -4.52 1.44
N ILE A 89 -10.54 -3.45 0.65
CA ILE A 89 -9.28 -3.23 -0.11
C ILE A 89 -8.12 -3.00 0.86
N PRO A 90 -8.24 -2.12 1.89
CA PRO A 90 -7.14 -1.93 2.84
C PRO A 90 -6.86 -3.18 3.67
N LEU A 91 -7.88 -3.96 4.05
CA LEU A 91 -7.68 -5.26 4.72
C LEU A 91 -6.83 -6.19 3.85
N TRP A 92 -7.19 -6.33 2.57
CA TRP A 92 -6.42 -7.14 1.63
C TRP A 92 -4.99 -6.59 1.45
N GLN A 93 -4.81 -5.28 1.28
CA GLN A 93 -3.48 -4.66 1.19
C GLN A 93 -2.63 -4.93 2.45
N CYS A 94 -3.24 -4.86 3.65
CA CYS A 94 -2.59 -5.20 4.92
C CYS A 94 -2.14 -6.66 4.97
N THR A 95 -2.96 -7.61 4.48
CA THR A 95 -2.54 -9.03 4.42
C THR A 95 -1.35 -9.22 3.49
N MET A 96 -1.34 -8.56 2.33
CA MET A 96 -0.21 -8.61 1.39
C MET A 96 1.05 -7.96 1.98
N LEU A 97 0.89 -6.89 2.76
CA LEU A 97 1.99 -6.23 3.48
C LEU A 97 2.59 -7.11 4.56
N LEU A 98 1.78 -7.88 5.30
CA LEU A 98 2.28 -8.86 6.29
C LEU A 98 3.18 -9.91 5.61
N VAL A 99 2.71 -10.49 4.51
CA VAL A 99 3.48 -11.48 3.73
C VAL A 99 4.76 -10.84 3.18
N THR A 100 4.65 -9.64 2.62
CA THR A 100 5.80 -8.91 2.05
C THR A 100 6.83 -8.56 3.14
N GLY A 101 6.38 -8.15 4.31
CA GLY A 101 7.22 -7.84 5.47
C GLY A 101 8.05 -9.05 5.90
N LEU A 102 7.44 -10.25 5.94
CA LEU A 102 8.15 -11.50 6.23
C LEU A 102 9.24 -11.79 5.19
N VAL A 103 8.91 -11.69 3.89
CA VAL A 103 9.88 -11.92 2.81
C VAL A 103 11.06 -10.96 2.90
N VAL A 104 10.79 -9.68 3.17
CA VAL A 104 11.82 -8.63 3.33
C VAL A 104 12.69 -8.89 4.55
N TYR A 105 12.09 -9.32 5.68
CA TYR A 105 12.81 -9.67 6.90
C TYR A 105 13.79 -10.83 6.67
N PHE A 106 13.34 -11.95 6.09
CA PHE A 106 14.20 -13.11 5.82
C PHE A 106 15.31 -12.79 4.81
N SER A 107 14.97 -12.04 3.75
CA SER A 107 15.94 -11.61 2.73
C SER A 107 17.03 -10.70 3.30
N ASN A 108 16.67 -9.81 4.22
CA ASN A 108 17.61 -8.95 4.92
C ASN A 108 18.50 -9.73 5.91
N LYS A 109 17.96 -10.75 6.60
CA LYS A 109 18.74 -11.60 7.51
C LYS A 109 19.79 -12.42 6.76
N LYS A 110 19.43 -12.98 5.59
CA LYS A 110 20.36 -13.75 4.74
C LYS A 110 21.60 -12.95 4.34
N LYS A 111 21.43 -11.66 3.98
CA LYS A 111 22.55 -10.78 3.61
C LYS A 111 23.51 -10.48 4.78
N ARG A 112 23.05 -10.55 6.04
CA ARG A 112 23.92 -10.34 7.22
C ARG A 112 24.80 -11.54 7.56
N HIS A 113 24.46 -12.74 7.10
CA HIS A 113 25.25 -13.96 7.36
C HIS A 113 26.30 -14.27 6.28
N THR A 114 26.25 -13.57 5.14
CA THR A 114 27.20 -13.72 4.02
C THR A 114 28.33 -12.68 4.03
N HIS A 115 28.46 -11.92 5.12
CA HIS A 115 29.55 -11.00 5.40
C HIS A 115 30.18 -11.40 6.73
#